data_AF-A0A2K9HKX7-F1
#
_entry.id   AF-A0A2K9HKX7-F1
#
_cell.length_a   1.000
_cell.length_b   1.000
_cell.length_c   1.000
_cell.angle_alpha   90.00
_cell.angle_beta   90.00
_cell.angle_gamma   90.00
#
_symmetry.space_group_name_H-M   'P 1'
#
loop_
_entity.id
_entity.type
_entity.pdbx_description
1 polymer ?
#
loop_
_entity_poly.entity_id
_entity_poly.type
_entity_poly.pdbx_seq_one_letter_code
_entity_poly.pdbx_strand_id
1 'polypeptide(L)'
;MRSKLNYNMLHPTYKALYDIVGEEDLIKIYNLFRGTQLQLPMKMYDRVALKKAIREGQLNGMTNQEISLEFGYSPRWIKSVREGKDKNLN
;
A
#
# COMPACT_ATOMS: atom_id res chain seq x y z
N MET A 1 8.52 19.19 26.15
CA MET A 1 8.22 19.46 24.72
C MET A 1 6.76 19.85 24.62
N ARG A 2 6.42 21.03 24.08
CA ARG A 2 5.02 21.35 23.77
C ARG A 2 4.62 20.51 22.55
N SER A 3 3.69 19.58 22.74
CA SER A 3 2.86 19.06 21.65
C SER A 3 2.31 20.28 20.89
N LYS A 4 2.60 20.35 19.58
CA LYS A 4 2.36 21.53 18.71
C LYS A 4 0.94 21.52 18.13
N LEU A 5 0.20 20.42 18.22
CA LEU A 5 -1.14 20.30 17.66
C LEU A 5 -2.22 20.32 18.75
N ASN A 6 -3.23 21.17 18.55
CA ASN A 6 -4.43 21.15 19.38
C ASN A 6 -5.40 20.09 18.86
N TYR A 7 -5.36 18.90 19.45
CA TYR A 7 -6.18 17.74 19.05
C TYR A 7 -7.66 18.11 18.89
N ASN A 8 -8.23 18.86 19.83
CA ASN A 8 -9.66 19.19 19.84
C ASN A 8 -10.09 20.02 18.61
N MET A 9 -9.16 20.79 18.04
CA MET A 9 -9.38 21.65 16.88
C MET A 9 -9.01 20.99 15.54
N LEU A 10 -8.48 19.75 15.56
CA LEU A 10 -8.21 19.03 14.33
C LEU A 10 -9.51 18.70 13.59
N HIS A 11 -9.46 18.77 12.25
CA HIS A 11 -10.50 18.23 11.39
C HIS A 11 -10.72 16.74 11.73
N PRO A 12 -11.95 16.20 11.69
CA PRO A 12 -12.23 14.81 12.04
C PRO A 12 -11.34 13.78 11.33
N THR A 13 -11.02 14.00 10.05
CA THR A 13 -10.07 13.17 9.30
C THR A 13 -8.68 13.12 9.94
N TYR A 14 -8.16 14.26 10.40
CA TYR A 14 -6.86 14.32 11.06
C TYR A 14 -6.91 13.82 12.50
N LYS A 15 -8.06 13.87 13.18
CA LYS A 15 -8.24 13.16 14.46
C LYS A 15 -8.13 11.66 14.28
N ALA A 16 -8.85 11.10 13.30
CA ALA A 16 -8.78 9.68 13.00
C ALA A 16 -7.36 9.23 12.64
N LEU A 17 -6.62 10.04 11.86
CA LEU A 17 -5.21 9.77 11.58
C LEU A 17 -4.33 9.93 12.83
N TYR A 18 -4.54 10.97 13.64
CA TYR A 18 -3.82 11.18 14.91
C TYR A 18 -3.94 9.95 15.82
N ASP A 19 -5.15 9.41 15.95
CA ASP A 19 -5.43 8.27 16.83
C ASP A 19 -4.74 6.98 16.36
N ILE A 20 -4.37 6.88 15.07
CA ILE A 20 -3.69 5.72 14.48
C ILE A 20 -2.17 5.90 14.51
N VAL A 21 -1.66 7.07 14.11
CA VAL A 21 -0.21 7.27 13.86
C VAL A 21 0.47 8.21 14.87
N GLY A 22 -0.28 8.90 15.72
CA GLY A 22 0.24 9.90 16.65
C GLY A 22 0.63 11.23 16.00
N GLU A 23 1.14 12.16 16.81
CA GLU A 23 1.37 13.55 16.40
C GLU A 23 2.46 13.72 15.33
N GLU A 24 3.62 13.09 15.52
CA GLU A 24 4.79 13.30 14.66
C GLU A 24 4.52 12.81 13.23
N ASP A 25 3.92 11.64 13.09
CA ASP A 25 3.60 11.07 11.78
C ASP A 25 2.39 11.75 11.13
N LEU A 26 1.41 12.22 11.92
CA LEU A 26 0.34 13.07 11.39
C LEU A 26 0.89 14.32 10.71
N ILE A 27 1.89 14.98 11.31
CA ILE A 27 2.51 16.18 10.73
C ILE A 27 3.19 15.84 9.39
N LYS A 28 3.85 14.68 9.28
CA LYS A 28 4.46 14.22 8.02
C LYS A 28 3.39 14.00 6.94
N ILE A 29 2.30 13.30 7.28
CA ILE A 29 1.18 13.04 6.37
C ILE A 29 0.52 14.36 5.92
N TYR A 30 0.24 15.26 6.86
CA TYR A 30 -0.33 16.58 6.56
C TYR A 30 0.55 17.35 5.59
N ASN A 31 1.86 17.43 5.84
CA ASN A 31 2.78 18.15 4.95
C ASN A 31 2.88 17.51 3.57
N LEU A 32 2.79 16.18 3.48
CA LEU A 32 2.87 15.45 2.21
C LEU A 32 1.60 15.62 1.35
N PHE A 33 0.42 15.68 1.96
CA PHE A 33 -0.86 15.62 1.24
C PHE A 33 -1.75 16.87 1.38
N ARG A 34 -1.35 17.89 2.14
CA ARG A 34 -2.17 19.11 2.29
C ARG A 34 -2.50 19.74 0.94
N GLY A 35 -3.78 19.98 0.69
CA GLY A 35 -4.26 20.56 -0.57
C GLY A 35 -4.37 19.57 -1.73
N THR A 36 -4.17 18.27 -1.50
CA THR A 36 -4.38 17.23 -2.50
C THR A 36 -5.57 16.34 -2.14
N GLN A 37 -6.25 15.81 -3.16
CA GLN A 37 -7.24 14.76 -2.99
C GLN A 37 -6.54 13.40 -3.13
N LEU A 38 -6.47 12.65 -2.04
CA LEU A 38 -5.87 11.32 -2.03
C LEU A 38 -6.93 10.27 -2.38
N GLN A 39 -6.70 9.52 -3.46
CA GLN A 39 -7.47 8.32 -3.78
C GLN A 39 -6.60 7.10 -3.49
N LEU A 40 -6.93 6.37 -2.42
CA LEU A 40 -6.19 5.17 -2.05
C LEU A 40 -6.69 3.97 -2.85
N PRO A 41 -5.78 3.16 -3.44
CA PRO A 41 -6.18 1.94 -4.12
C PRO A 41 -6.69 0.90 -3.11
N MET A 42 -7.60 0.02 -3.57
CA MET A 42 -8.11 -1.08 -2.75
C MET A 42 -7.05 -2.14 -2.41
N LYS A 43 -5.97 -2.22 -3.20
CA LYS A 43 -4.86 -3.14 -2.98
C LYS A 43 -3.68 -2.40 -2.40
N MET A 44 -3.08 -2.98 -1.36
CA MET A 44 -1.89 -2.43 -0.71
C MET A 44 -0.65 -2.51 -1.61
N TYR A 45 -0.49 -3.62 -2.33
CA TYR A 45 0.67 -3.86 -3.19
C TYR A 45 0.38 -3.48 -4.63
N ASP A 46 1.38 -2.90 -5.30
CA ASP A 46 1.27 -2.57 -6.72
C ASP A 46 1.43 -3.82 -7.61
N ARG A 47 0.58 -3.89 -8.64
CA ARG A 47 0.54 -5.04 -9.55
C ARG A 47 1.80 -5.12 -10.41
N VAL A 48 2.32 -3.96 -10.85
CA VAL A 48 3.47 -3.89 -11.75
C VAL A 48 4.75 -4.26 -11.00
N ALA A 49 4.93 -3.73 -9.81
CA ALA A 49 6.03 -4.06 -8.91
C ALA A 49 6.05 -5.55 -8.55
N LEU A 50 4.90 -6.13 -8.17
CA LEU A 50 4.82 -7.56 -7.87
C LEU A 50 5.12 -8.43 -9.09
N LYS A 51 4.58 -8.06 -10.26
CA LYS A 51 4.86 -8.77 -11.52
C LYS A 51 6.36 -8.76 -11.84
N LYS A 52 7.03 -7.62 -11.64
CA LYS A 52 8.47 -7.48 -11.80
C LYS A 52 9.23 -8.39 -10.83
N ALA A 53 8.89 -8.35 -9.54
CA ALA A 53 9.51 -9.19 -8.50
C ALA A 53 9.39 -10.70 -8.80
N ILE A 54 8.23 -11.15 -9.28
CA ILE A 54 8.02 -12.55 -9.69
C ILE A 54 8.93 -12.91 -10.87
N ARG A 55 9.02 -12.05 -11.89
CA ARG A 55 9.81 -12.32 -13.10
C ARG A 55 11.32 -12.27 -12.85
N GLU A 56 11.76 -11.42 -11.93
CA GLU A 56 13.16 -11.32 -11.50
C GLU A 56 13.57 -12.42 -10.51
N GLY A 57 12.65 -13.33 -10.18
CA GLY A 57 12.93 -14.49 -9.33
C GLY A 57 13.05 -14.19 -7.84
N GLN A 58 12.73 -12.96 -7.40
CA GLN A 58 12.79 -12.53 -5.99
C GLN A 58 11.87 -13.34 -5.08
N LEU A 59 10.83 -13.96 -5.66
CA LEU A 59 9.82 -14.74 -4.95
C LEU A 59 9.86 -16.24 -5.29
N ASN A 60 10.96 -16.75 -5.85
CA ASN A 60 11.07 -18.17 -6.24
C ASN A 60 11.01 -19.13 -5.05
N GLY A 61 11.39 -18.67 -3.85
CA GLY A 61 11.26 -19.44 -2.61
C GLY A 61 9.83 -19.60 -2.10
N MET A 62 8.85 -18.92 -2.71
CA MET A 62 7.45 -18.97 -2.30
C MET A 62 6.60 -19.74 -3.32
N THR A 63 5.54 -20.37 -2.86
CA THR A 63 4.48 -20.94 -3.67
C THR A 63 3.53 -19.85 -4.19
N ASN A 64 2.74 -20.18 -5.21
CA ASN A 64 1.71 -19.26 -5.70
C ASN A 64 0.64 -18.92 -4.66
N GLN A 65 0.43 -19.79 -3.66
CA GLN A 65 -0.52 -19.57 -2.58
C GLN A 65 0.03 -18.60 -1.53
N GLU A 66 1.30 -18.73 -1.14
CA GLU A 66 1.94 -17.80 -0.21
C GLU A 66 1.99 -16.39 -0.79
N ILE A 67 2.39 -16.25 -2.06
CA ILE A 67 2.36 -14.94 -2.75
C ILE A 67 0.92 -14.39 -2.82
N SER A 68 -0.08 -15.25 -2.96
CA SER A 68 -1.47 -14.81 -3.00
C SER A 68 -1.94 -14.25 -1.67
N LEU A 69 -1.61 -14.94 -0.58
CA LEU A 69 -1.97 -14.56 0.78
C LEU A 69 -1.26 -13.27 1.19
N GLU A 70 0.03 -13.15 0.87
CA GLU A 70 0.82 -11.97 1.24
C GLU A 70 0.45 -10.75 0.41
N PHE A 71 0.34 -10.89 -0.92
CA PHE A 71 0.22 -9.72 -1.80
C PHE A 71 -1.21 -9.44 -2.30
N GLY A 72 -2.18 -10.30 -1.98
CA GLY A 72 -3.59 -10.07 -2.30
C GLY A 72 -3.95 -10.20 -3.79
N TYR A 73 -3.19 -10.99 -4.55
CA TYR A 73 -3.50 -11.34 -5.95
C TYR A 73 -3.85 -12.82 -6.09
N SER A 74 -4.66 -13.19 -7.07
CA SER A 74 -5.12 -14.58 -7.18
C SER A 74 -3.96 -15.53 -7.53
N PRO A 75 -3.94 -16.77 -6.99
CA PRO A 75 -2.89 -17.74 -7.32
C PRO A 75 -2.82 -18.05 -8.82
N ARG A 76 -3.97 -17.99 -9.52
CA ARG A 76 -4.07 -18.16 -10.97
C ARG A 76 -3.32 -17.07 -11.73
N TRP A 77 -3.43 -15.80 -11.29
CA TRP A 77 -2.69 -14.70 -11.90
C TRP A 77 -1.19 -14.80 -11.61
N ILE A 78 -0.80 -15.17 -10.38
CA ILE A 78 0.60 -15.36 -10.02
C ILE A 78 1.23 -16.46 -10.89
N LYS A 79 0.51 -17.59 -11.06
CA LYS A 79 0.91 -18.68 -11.96
C LYS A 79 1.08 -18.18 -13.40
N SER A 80 0.16 -17.37 -13.93
CA SER A 80 0.30 -16.86 -15.30
C SER A 80 1.48 -15.91 -15.46
N VAL A 81 1.81 -15.11 -14.45
CA VAL A 81 3.00 -14.25 -14.47
C VAL A 81 4.28 -15.09 -14.49
N ARG A 82 4.36 -16.13 -13.66
CA ARG A 82 5.52 -17.07 -13.64
C ARG A 82 5.70 -17.79 -14.97
N GLU A 83 4.61 -18.19 -15.60
CA GLU A 83 4.62 -18.86 -16.91
C GLU A 83 4.83 -17.88 -18.09
N GLY A 84 4.89 -16.56 -17.84
CA GLY A 84 4.98 -15.55 -18.89
C GLY A 84 3.71 -15.41 -19.75
N LYS A 85 2.57 -15.94 -19.29
CA LYS A 85 1.27 -15.97 -19.98
C LYS A 85 0.29 -14.91 -19.48
N ASP A 86 0.73 -13.99 -18.63
CA ASP A 86 -0.15 -12.96 -18.10
C ASP A 86 -0.59 -11.99 -19.20
N LYS A 87 -1.91 -11.79 -19.34
CA LYS A 87 -2.44 -10.78 -20.26
C LYS A 87 -2.05 -9.40 -19.75
N ASN A 88 -1.42 -8.59 -20.60
CA ASN A 88 -1.28 -7.16 -20.36
C ASN A 88 -2.70 -6.56 -20.32
N LEU A 89 -3.22 -6.36 -19.12
CA LEU A 89 -4.31 -5.42 -18.93
C LEU A 89 -3.62 -4.06 -18.84
N ASN A 90 -3.60 -3.35 -19.96
CA ASN A 90 -3.40 -1.90 -19.99
C ASN A 90 -4.53 -1.23 -19.19
#